data_AF-A0A534M3D8-F1
#
_entry.id   AF-A0A534M3D8-F1
#
_cell.length_a   1.000
_cell.length_b   1.000
_cell.length_c   1.000
_cell.angle_alpha   90.00
_cell.angle_beta   90.00
_cell.angle_gamma   90.00
#
_symmetry.space_group_name_H-M   'P 1'
#
loop_
_entity.id
_entity.type
_entity.pdbx_description
1 polymer ?
#
loop_
_entity_poly.entity_id
_entity_poly.type
_entity_poly.pdbx_seq_one_letter_code
_entity_poly.pdbx_strand_id
1 'polypeptide(L)'
;MPGGGPSTEVPEIRATARWGSEIPAADKLERKLKRLRRIEAGYRAEIRRAQQAMKGATVDRLKAERKFERLRAKLEVKIERVQPKIKALTNLAAERKE
;
A
#
# COMPACT_ATOMS: atom_id res chain seq x y z
N MET A 1 -6.32 6.39 67.97
CA MET A 1 -5.68 7.47 67.20
C MET A 1 -4.35 6.95 66.67
N PRO A 2 -3.84 7.50 65.56
CA PRO A 2 -4.01 7.12 64.13
C PRO A 2 -3.22 5.83 63.78
N GLY A 3 -3.33 5.13 62.65
CA GLY A 3 -3.73 5.47 61.28
C GLY A 3 -2.76 4.75 60.34
N GLY A 4 -2.93 3.43 60.17
CA GLY A 4 -2.14 2.62 59.25
C GLY A 4 -2.73 2.67 57.84
N GLY A 5 -2.33 3.64 57.04
CA GLY A 5 -2.62 3.66 55.61
C GLY A 5 -1.60 2.76 54.88
N PRO A 6 -2.03 1.87 53.97
CA PRO A 6 -1.10 1.23 53.06
C PRO A 6 -0.51 2.30 52.13
N SER A 7 0.82 2.36 52.05
CA SER A 7 1.53 2.99 50.94
C SER A 7 1.14 2.28 49.65
N THR A 8 0.02 2.70 49.06
CA THR A 8 -0.19 2.55 47.62
C THR A 8 0.64 3.63 46.96
N GLU A 9 1.92 3.32 46.73
CA GLU A 9 2.66 4.00 45.68
C GLU A 9 1.86 3.79 44.39
N VAL A 10 1.24 4.88 43.98
CA VAL A 10 0.49 5.01 42.74
C VAL A 10 1.42 4.58 41.62
N PRO A 11 1.04 3.64 40.73
CA PRO A 11 1.89 3.29 39.60
C PRO A 11 2.13 4.56 38.79
N GLU A 12 3.40 4.95 38.74
CA GLU A 12 3.89 6.11 38.05
C GLU A 12 3.57 5.95 36.55
N ILE A 13 2.53 6.70 36.15
CA ILE A 13 2.47 7.44 34.90
C ILE A 13 2.68 6.60 33.63
N ARG A 14 1.55 6.14 33.10
CA ARG A 14 1.11 6.37 31.70
C ARG A 14 2.19 6.25 30.62
N ALA A 15 2.20 5.10 29.97
CA ALA A 15 2.19 4.98 28.51
C ALA A 15 2.94 6.07 27.72
N THR A 16 4.28 6.06 27.73
CA THR A 16 5.08 6.71 26.68
C THR A 16 5.34 5.74 25.54
N ALA A 17 4.26 5.20 24.95
CA ALA A 17 4.27 4.77 23.56
C ALA A 17 4.26 6.04 22.68
N ARG A 18 5.37 6.80 22.66
CA ARG A 18 5.42 8.08 21.96
C ARG A 18 6.79 8.42 21.39
N TRP A 19 7.48 7.43 20.85
CA TRP A 19 8.68 7.67 20.04
C TRP A 19 8.62 6.77 18.81
N GLY A 20 7.90 7.25 17.79
CA GLY A 20 8.11 6.75 16.44
C GLY A 20 9.52 7.14 16.03
N SER A 21 10.46 6.20 16.20
CA SER A 21 11.84 6.35 15.73
C SER A 21 11.80 6.90 14.32
N GLU A 22 12.50 8.02 14.08
CA GLU A 22 12.58 8.61 12.76
C GLU A 22 13.05 7.53 11.78
N ILE A 23 12.14 7.04 10.95
CA ILE A 23 12.48 6.05 9.94
C ILE A 23 13.54 6.72 9.04
N PRO A 24 14.74 6.12 8.90
CA PRO A 24 15.79 6.66 8.04
C PRO A 24 15.23 7.00 6.65
N ALA A 25 15.72 8.07 6.04
CA ALA A 25 15.22 8.49 4.73
C ALA A 25 15.33 7.39 3.66
N ALA A 26 16.34 6.52 3.77
CA ALA A 26 16.50 5.32 2.94
C ALA A 26 15.35 4.32 3.14
N ASP A 27 15.00 4.00 4.39
CA ASP A 27 13.87 3.12 4.73
C ASP A 27 12.53 3.70 4.27
N LYS A 28 12.36 5.04 4.32
CA LYS A 28 11.17 5.72 3.79
C LYS A 28 11.06 5.54 2.27
N LEU A 29 12.18 5.66 1.55
CA LEU A 29 12.24 5.49 0.10
C LEU A 29 11.90 4.05 -0.31
N GLU A 30 12.51 3.07 0.35
CA GLU A 30 12.25 1.65 0.08
C GLU A 30 10.79 1.27 0.39
N ARG A 31 10.25 1.70 1.54
CA ARG A 31 8.84 1.49 1.90
C ARG A 31 7.90 2.09 0.85
N LYS A 32 8.19 3.30 0.37
CA LYS A 32 7.40 3.98 -0.66
C LYS A 32 7.46 3.22 -1.99
N LEU A 33 8.65 2.78 -2.41
CA LEU A 33 8.83 1.99 -3.63
C LEU A 33 8.08 0.66 -3.56
N LYS A 34 8.22 -0.07 -2.44
CA LYS A 34 7.50 -1.32 -2.17
C LYS A 34 5.99 -1.13 -2.24
N ARG A 35 5.47 -0.04 -1.65
CA ARG A 35 4.04 0.29 -1.70
C ARG A 35 3.57 0.57 -3.13
N LEU A 36 4.31 1.36 -3.90
CA LEU A 36 3.93 1.67 -5.29
C LEU A 36 3.93 0.43 -6.18
N ARG A 37 4.94 -0.44 -6.05
CA ARG A 37 4.98 -1.73 -6.77
C ARG A 37 3.81 -2.63 -6.40
N ARG A 38 3.42 -2.69 -5.12
CA ARG A 38 2.22 -3.42 -4.68
C ARG A 38 0.93 -2.86 -5.30
N ILE A 39 0.81 -1.53 -5.36
CA ILE A 39 -0.34 -0.87 -6.00
C ILE A 39 -0.42 -1.23 -7.49
N GLU A 40 0.69 -1.10 -8.22
CA GLU A 40 0.75 -1.47 -9.64
C GLU A 40 0.40 -2.95 -9.86
N ALA A 41 0.98 -3.85 -9.06
CA ALA A 41 0.68 -5.27 -9.11
C ALA A 41 -0.81 -5.56 -8.82
N GLY A 42 -1.42 -4.80 -7.91
CA GLY A 42 -2.85 -4.86 -7.61
C GLY A 42 -3.72 -4.53 -8.83
N TYR A 43 -3.42 -3.43 -9.54
CA TYR A 43 -4.13 -3.07 -10.77
C TYR A 43 -3.97 -4.14 -11.85
N ARG A 44 -2.76 -4.65 -12.06
CA ARG A 44 -2.51 -5.74 -13.02
C ARG A 44 -3.26 -7.03 -12.65
N ALA A 45 -3.33 -7.36 -11.36
CA ALA A 45 -4.06 -8.52 -10.88
C ALA A 45 -5.58 -8.35 -11.08
N GLU A 46 -6.11 -7.15 -10.90
CA GLU A 46 -7.51 -6.85 -11.14
C GLU A 46 -7.88 -6.99 -12.62
N ILE A 47 -7.02 -6.52 -13.54
CA ILE A 47 -7.19 -6.76 -15.00
C ILE A 47 -7.24 -8.28 -15.27
N ARG A 48 -6.30 -9.06 -14.74
CA ARG A 48 -6.28 -10.51 -14.92
C ARG A 48 -7.55 -11.19 -14.40
N ARG A 49 -8.02 -10.81 -13.21
CA ARG A 49 -9.26 -11.35 -12.65
C ARG A 49 -10.48 -11.01 -13.51
N ALA A 50 -10.58 -9.77 -13.96
CA ALA A 50 -11.67 -9.34 -14.84
C ALA A 50 -11.64 -10.08 -16.19
N GLN A 51 -10.45 -10.34 -16.73
CA GLN A 51 -10.27 -11.13 -17.96
C GLN A 51 -10.76 -12.58 -17.76
N GLN A 52 -10.46 -13.20 -16.61
CA GLN A 52 -10.94 -14.55 -16.30
C GLN A 52 -12.46 -14.58 -16.10
N ALA A 53 -13.03 -13.59 -15.40
CA ALA A 53 -14.48 -13.47 -15.23
C ALA A 53 -15.21 -13.30 -16.57
N MET A 54 -14.63 -12.56 -17.52
CA MET A 54 -15.16 -12.43 -18.88
C MET A 54 -15.17 -13.76 -19.64
N LYS A 55 -14.11 -14.58 -19.51
CA LYS A 55 -14.04 -15.90 -20.17
C LYS A 55 -15.15 -16.85 -19.70
N GLY A 56 -15.61 -16.71 -18.46
CA GLY A 56 -16.73 -17.49 -17.91
C GLY A 56 -18.12 -16.98 -18.31
N ALA A 57 -18.25 -15.80 -18.92
CA ALA A 57 -19.54 -15.23 -19.30
C ALA A 57 -20.01 -15.76 -20.67
N THR A 58 -20.88 -16.76 -20.66
CA THR A 58 -21.35 -17.47 -21.88
C THR A 58 -22.60 -16.86 -22.52
N VAL A 59 -23.47 -16.22 -21.74
CA VAL A 59 -24.78 -15.74 -22.22
C VAL A 59 -24.70 -14.34 -22.86
N ASP A 60 -23.79 -13.48 -22.37
CA ASP A 60 -23.78 -12.04 -22.68
C ASP A 60 -22.36 -11.54 -23.03
N ARG A 61 -21.66 -12.29 -23.88
CA ARG A 61 -20.23 -12.11 -24.15
C ARG A 61 -19.86 -10.69 -24.60
N LEU A 62 -20.61 -10.10 -25.54
CA LEU A 62 -20.37 -8.72 -26.01
C LEU A 62 -20.49 -7.67 -24.90
N LYS A 63 -21.44 -7.87 -23.98
CA LYS A 63 -21.64 -6.98 -22.83
C LYS A 63 -20.54 -7.16 -21.80
N ALA A 64 -20.07 -8.39 -21.60
CA ALA A 64 -18.93 -8.69 -20.73
C ALA A 64 -17.62 -8.10 -21.29
N GLU A 65 -17.38 -8.21 -22.59
CA GLU A 65 -16.22 -7.63 -23.28
C GLU A 65 -16.20 -6.10 -23.15
N ARG A 66 -17.33 -5.41 -23.42
CA ARG A 66 -17.42 -3.95 -23.24
C ARG A 66 -17.17 -3.52 -21.79
N LYS A 67 -17.64 -4.28 -20.80
CA LYS A 67 -17.37 -4.00 -19.38
C LYS A 67 -15.90 -4.21 -19.05
N PHE A 68 -15.30 -5.29 -19.55
CA PHE A 68 -13.89 -5.59 -19.37
C PHE A 68 -13.01 -4.49 -19.95
N GLU A 69 -13.22 -4.08 -21.19
CA GLU A 69 -12.43 -3.03 -21.84
C GLU A 69 -12.50 -1.70 -21.09
N ARG A 70 -13.69 -1.31 -20.59
CA ARG A 70 -13.84 -0.10 -19.75
C ARG A 70 -13.04 -0.19 -18.45
N LEU A 71 -13.03 -1.36 -17.80
CA LEU A 71 -12.28 -1.58 -16.56
C LEU A 71 -10.77 -1.62 -16.83
N ARG A 72 -10.37 -2.32 -17.90
CA ARG A 72 -8.99 -2.41 -18.36
C ARG A 72 -8.42 -1.02 -18.62
N ALA A 73 -9.08 -0.21 -19.45
CA ALA A 73 -8.65 1.15 -19.76
C ALA A 73 -8.50 2.01 -18.50
N LYS A 74 -9.44 1.94 -17.55
CA LYS A 74 -9.34 2.65 -16.27
C LYS A 74 -8.12 2.24 -15.45
N LEU A 75 -7.80 0.95 -15.42
CA LEU A 75 -6.67 0.43 -14.66
C LEU A 75 -5.34 0.68 -15.36
N GLU A 76 -5.30 0.63 -16.70
CA GLU A 76 -4.12 1.01 -17.50
C GLU A 76 -3.74 2.47 -17.25
N VAL A 77 -4.70 3.40 -17.27
CA VAL A 77 -4.45 4.81 -16.92
C VAL A 77 -3.88 4.96 -15.50
N LYS A 78 -4.33 4.15 -14.54
CA LYS A 78 -3.77 4.18 -13.17
C LYS A 78 -2.34 3.62 -13.13
N ILE A 79 -2.04 2.59 -13.91
CA ILE A 79 -0.69 2.03 -14.05
C ILE A 79 0.25 3.08 -14.65
N GLU A 80 -0.15 3.73 -15.75
CA GLU A 80 0.62 4.80 -16.40
C GLU A 80 0.93 5.96 -15.45
N ARG A 81 0.03 6.30 -14.52
CA ARG A 81 0.27 7.34 -13.51
C ARG A 81 1.25 6.92 -12.41
N VAL A 82 1.34 5.63 -12.12
CA VAL A 82 2.19 5.09 -11.04
C VAL A 82 3.59 4.76 -11.54
N GLN A 83 3.73 4.31 -12.78
CA GLN A 83 5.02 3.89 -13.36
C GLN A 83 6.11 4.98 -13.33
N PRO A 84 5.87 6.25 -13.69
CA PRO A 84 6.88 7.30 -13.61
C PRO A 84 7.41 7.48 -12.18
N LYS A 85 6.54 7.35 -11.17
CA LYS A 85 6.95 7.45 -9.75
C LYS A 85 7.80 6.26 -9.32
N ILE A 86 7.48 5.06 -9.78
CA ILE A 86 8.30 3.86 -9.54
C ILE A 86 9.68 4.03 -10.19
N LYS A 87 9.72 4.50 -11.45
CA LYS A 87 10.97 4.72 -12.18
C LYS A 87 11.85 5.75 -11.48
N ALA A 88 11.31 6.94 -11.16
CA ALA A 88 12.05 7.99 -10.47
C ALA A 88 12.60 7.54 -9.12
N LEU A 89 11.80 6.85 -8.30
CA LEU A 89 12.27 6.33 -7.01
C LEU A 89 13.27 5.19 -7.13
N THR A 90 13.20 4.39 -8.20
CA THR A 90 14.18 3.33 -8.46
C THR A 90 15.53 3.94 -8.83
N ASN A 91 15.55 4.97 -9.68
CA ASN A 91 16.77 5.69 -10.04
C ASN A 91 17.40 6.35 -8.80
N LEU A 92 16.59 7.07 -8.01
CA LEU A 92 17.06 7.70 -6.78
C LEU A 92 17.57 6.68 -5.74
N ALA A 93 17.03 5.46 -5.72
CA ALA A 93 17.52 4.38 -4.87
C ALA A 93 18.89 3.85 -5.34
N ALA A 94 19.13 3.84 -6.66
CA ALA A 94 20.39 3.40 -7.25
C ALA A 94 21.49 4.43 -6.99
N GLU A 95 21.21 5.72 -7.23
CA GLU A 95 22.14 6.85 -6.98
C GLU A 95 22.61 6.97 -5.53
N ARG A 96 21.87 6.41 -4.56
CA ARG A 96 22.24 6.43 -3.12
C ARG A 96 23.04 5.22 -2.67
N LYS A 97 23.22 4.21 -3.53
CA LYS A 97 23.98 2.99 -3.25
C LYS A 97 25.40 3.05 -3.83
N GLU A 98 25.65 3.98 -4.74
CA GLU A 98 26.97 4.38 -5.23
C GLU A 98 27.57 5.45 -4.30
#